data_AF-A0A812MH61-F1
#
_entry.id   AF-A0A812MH61-F1
#
_cell.length_a   1.000
_cell.length_b   1.000
_cell.length_c   1.000
_cell.angle_alpha   90.00
_cell.angle_beta   90.00
_cell.angle_gamma   90.00
#
_symmetry.space_group_name_H-M   'P 1'
#
loop_
_entity.id
_entity.type
_entity.pdbx_description
1 polymer ?
#
loop_
_entity_poly.entity_id
_entity_poly.type
_entity_poly.pdbx_seq_one_letter_code
_entity_poly.pdbx_strand_id
1 'polypeptide(L)'
;MLRVATRTAILFTLAPLRALALAGPSCLDEDGYGTLLLQKEGRKVAREPSALSVQVDPENGICQPRNQTLLEREVPILEVLSKHPGEDGWCVFGAAGTWSRKCAVSRRKADPRMFAEYNNEVYKSYLPTSSMSKTLRLPDGRSLHNIVDGSYPLDDAYCWILGWYDLDRKAAVNSYTYLTEVSAASCRSLEQSIPGYHQISFGHLLQESEKDREEIQKLWASQEPVLNLSQDFVDGMKIHAAAKCLLGGGEGGVCDIAFCALRACRLGNDRLGYNLRGDCPPV
;
A
#
# COMPACT_ATOMS: atom_id res chain seq x y z
N MET A 1 25.26 -65.85 -34.73
CA MET A 1 24.07 -65.11 -34.26
C MET A 1 24.46 -63.67 -33.98
N LEU A 2 24.25 -62.77 -34.94
CA LEU A 2 24.55 -61.34 -34.83
C LEU A 2 23.21 -60.59 -34.74
N ARG A 3 22.95 -59.91 -33.62
CA ARG A 3 21.80 -59.01 -33.49
C ARG A 3 22.24 -57.59 -33.85
N VAL A 4 21.72 -57.09 -34.97
CA VAL A 4 21.83 -55.70 -35.39
C VAL A 4 20.70 -54.93 -34.69
N ALA A 5 21.05 -53.97 -33.84
CA ALA A 5 20.10 -53.06 -33.20
C ALA A 5 19.98 -51.78 -34.02
N THR A 6 18.81 -51.59 -34.64
CA THR A 6 18.43 -50.39 -35.39
C THR A 6 18.17 -49.25 -34.41
N ARG A 7 18.94 -48.16 -34.49
CA ARG A 7 18.67 -46.92 -33.75
C ARG A 7 17.73 -46.04 -34.56
N THR A 8 16.52 -45.85 -34.05
CA THR A 8 15.55 -44.87 -34.55
C THR A 8 15.95 -43.49 -34.04
N ALA A 9 16.33 -42.59 -34.94
CA ALA A 9 16.55 -41.18 -34.63
C ALA A 9 15.20 -40.45 -34.65
N ILE A 10 14.77 -39.93 -33.49
CA ILE A 10 13.62 -39.04 -33.39
C ILE A 10 14.14 -37.61 -33.56
N LEU A 11 13.83 -37.01 -34.71
CA LEU A 11 14.10 -35.62 -35.04
C LEU A 11 13.04 -34.75 -34.34
N PHE A 12 13.39 -34.06 -33.26
CA PHE A 12 12.57 -32.99 -32.71
C PHE A 12 12.87 -31.70 -33.48
N THR A 13 11.89 -31.23 -34.25
CA THR A 13 11.90 -29.90 -34.86
C THR A 13 11.67 -28.85 -33.78
N LEU A 14 12.72 -28.07 -33.48
CA LEU A 14 12.63 -26.87 -32.67
C LEU A 14 11.86 -25.80 -33.44
N ALA A 15 10.62 -25.52 -33.03
CA ALA A 15 9.92 -24.31 -33.45
C ALA A 15 10.53 -23.09 -32.74
N PRO A 16 10.74 -21.95 -33.42
CA PRO A 16 11.19 -20.73 -32.76
C PRO A 16 10.06 -20.17 -31.90
N LEU A 17 10.23 -20.25 -30.58
CA LEU A 17 9.46 -19.49 -29.60
C LEU A 17 9.67 -18.00 -29.88
N ARG A 18 8.73 -17.38 -30.58
CA ARG A 18 8.57 -15.93 -30.61
C ARG A 18 8.29 -15.47 -29.18
N ALA A 19 9.26 -14.78 -28.59
CA ALA A 19 9.06 -14.01 -27.38
C ALA A 19 8.01 -12.92 -27.66
N LEU A 20 6.76 -13.22 -27.35
CA LEU A 20 5.73 -12.21 -27.12
C LEU A 20 6.14 -11.50 -25.82
N ALA A 21 6.85 -10.39 -25.98
CA ALA A 21 6.93 -9.38 -24.93
C ALA A 21 5.51 -8.85 -24.70
N LEU A 22 4.78 -9.53 -23.83
CA LEU A 22 3.59 -8.98 -23.21
C LEU A 22 4.08 -7.84 -22.31
N ALA A 23 4.03 -6.61 -22.84
CA ALA A 23 3.98 -5.44 -21.98
C ALA A 23 2.74 -5.63 -21.11
N GLY A 24 2.95 -6.00 -19.84
CA GLY A 24 1.90 -6.02 -18.84
C GLY A 24 1.26 -4.63 -18.76
N PRO A 25 -0.04 -4.54 -18.43
CA PRO A 25 -0.67 -3.26 -18.19
C PRO A 25 0.16 -2.49 -17.16
N SER A 26 0.57 -1.26 -17.47
CA SER A 26 1.16 -0.37 -16.48
C SER A 26 0.09 -0.08 -15.43
N CYS A 27 0.29 -0.58 -14.22
CA CYS A 27 -0.60 -0.41 -13.07
C CYS A 27 -0.57 1.04 -12.51
N LEU A 28 -0.49 2.04 -13.38
CA LEU A 28 -0.45 3.46 -13.02
C LEU A 28 -1.84 4.09 -12.86
N ASP A 29 -2.92 3.34 -13.08
CA ASP A 29 -4.28 3.78 -12.74
C ASP A 29 -4.60 3.45 -11.28
N GLU A 30 -3.87 4.11 -10.39
CA GLU A 30 -4.46 4.65 -9.17
C GLU A 30 -5.10 5.98 -9.58
N ASP A 31 -6.38 6.22 -9.26
CA ASP A 31 -7.12 7.47 -9.49
C ASP A 31 -6.52 8.68 -8.71
N GLY A 32 -5.24 9.00 -8.90
CA GLY A 32 -4.51 9.95 -8.08
C GLY A 32 -3.15 10.39 -8.59
N TYR A 33 -2.50 9.67 -9.52
CA TYR A 33 -1.38 10.26 -10.25
C TYR A 33 -1.93 11.08 -11.42
N GLY A 34 -2.38 12.28 -11.08
CA GLY A 34 -2.65 13.31 -12.08
C GLY A 34 -1.40 13.48 -12.94
N THR A 35 -1.43 12.88 -14.12
CA THR A 35 -0.52 13.26 -15.19
C THR A 35 -0.80 14.74 -15.40
N LEU A 36 0.18 15.58 -15.05
CA LEU A 36 0.23 16.98 -15.44
C LEU A 36 0.45 17.01 -16.96
N LEU A 37 -0.59 16.62 -17.71
CA LEU A 37 -0.66 16.74 -19.15
C LEU A 37 -0.71 18.23 -19.44
N LEU A 38 0.45 18.77 -19.81
CA LEU A 38 0.55 19.92 -20.71
C LEU A 38 -0.45 19.68 -21.85
N GLN A 39 -1.60 20.38 -21.79
CA GLN A 39 -2.54 20.47 -22.90
C GLN A 39 -1.80 21.05 -24.09
N LYS A 40 -1.38 20.19 -25.01
CA LYS A 40 -1.02 20.61 -26.37
C LYS A 40 -2.27 20.51 -27.22
N GLU A 41 -2.63 21.66 -27.76
CA GLU A 41 -3.85 21.95 -28.51
C GLU A 41 -4.12 20.99 -29.66
N GLY A 42 -5.42 20.73 -29.90
CA GLY A 42 -5.94 20.60 -31.25
C GLY A 42 -6.53 19.25 -31.64
N ARG A 43 -7.82 19.03 -31.34
CA ARG A 43 -8.77 18.47 -32.31
C ARG A 43 -10.23 18.70 -31.92
N LYS A 44 -11.03 18.96 -32.96
CA LYS A 44 -12.41 19.47 -32.94
C LYS A 44 -13.44 18.48 -32.41
N VAL A 45 -14.27 19.00 -31.50
CA VAL A 45 -15.69 18.77 -31.17
C VAL A 45 -16.42 17.63 -31.89
N ALA A 46 -17.00 16.71 -31.10
CA ALA A 46 -18.32 16.15 -31.36
C ALA A 46 -18.99 15.63 -30.07
N ARG A 47 -20.28 16.02 -29.92
CA ARG A 47 -21.33 15.59 -28.97
C ARG A 47 -21.26 16.05 -27.51
N GLU A 48 -22.26 16.86 -27.16
CA GLU A 48 -22.68 17.19 -25.79
C GLU A 48 -23.00 15.92 -24.99
N PRO A 49 -22.42 15.75 -23.78
CA PRO A 49 -22.98 14.87 -22.78
C PRO A 49 -24.03 15.62 -21.96
N SER A 50 -25.11 14.91 -21.66
CA SER A 50 -26.09 15.24 -20.63
C SER A 50 -25.42 15.83 -19.40
N ALA A 51 -26.05 16.84 -18.80
CA ALA A 51 -25.64 17.46 -17.54
C ALA A 51 -25.36 16.37 -16.49
N LEU A 52 -24.09 16.01 -16.34
CA LEU A 52 -23.61 15.28 -15.19
C LEU A 52 -23.91 16.18 -14.00
N SER A 53 -24.84 15.76 -13.15
CA SER A 53 -24.94 16.29 -11.82
C SER A 53 -23.58 16.09 -11.17
N VAL A 54 -22.85 17.20 -11.00
CA VAL A 54 -21.63 17.20 -10.20
C VAL A 54 -22.11 16.93 -8.78
N GLN A 55 -22.07 15.66 -8.38
CA GLN A 55 -22.21 15.29 -6.99
C GLN A 55 -21.02 15.92 -6.29
N VAL A 56 -21.26 17.05 -5.63
CA VAL A 56 -20.30 17.64 -4.71
C VAL A 56 -20.12 16.61 -3.61
N ASP A 57 -19.01 15.88 -3.66
CA ASP A 57 -18.64 14.95 -2.61
C ASP A 57 -18.67 15.73 -1.29
N PRO A 58 -19.56 15.40 -0.33
CA PRO A 58 -19.67 16.12 0.94
C PRO A 58 -18.35 16.09 1.73
N GLU A 59 -17.40 15.24 1.34
CA GLU A 59 -16.07 15.14 1.94
C GLU A 59 -15.05 16.13 1.36
N ASN A 60 -15.32 16.73 0.20
CA ASN A 60 -14.42 17.70 -0.45
C ASN A 60 -14.25 19.01 0.36
N GLY A 61 -15.07 19.25 1.39
CA GLY A 61 -14.93 20.40 2.29
C GLY A 61 -14.06 20.15 3.53
N ILE A 62 -13.78 18.89 3.87
CA ILE A 62 -13.08 18.53 5.12
C ILE A 62 -11.56 18.69 4.95
N CYS A 63 -11.05 18.35 3.77
CA CYS A 63 -9.68 18.59 3.37
C CYS A 63 -9.63 19.09 1.94
N GLN A 64 -9.33 20.38 1.78
CA GLN A 64 -9.07 20.96 0.47
C GLN A 64 -7.61 20.66 0.12
N PRO A 65 -7.34 19.74 -0.84
CA PRO A 65 -5.98 19.45 -1.24
C PRO A 65 -5.32 20.74 -1.72
N ARG A 66 -4.18 21.09 -1.13
CA ARG A 66 -3.39 22.20 -1.63
C ARG A 66 -2.50 21.69 -2.75
N ASN A 67 -2.35 22.47 -3.81
CA ASN A 67 -1.33 22.22 -4.81
C ASN A 67 0.02 22.48 -4.17
N GLN A 68 0.60 21.42 -3.62
CA GLN A 68 1.96 21.47 -3.11
C GLN A 68 2.93 21.60 -4.26
N THR A 69 3.92 22.45 -4.08
CA THR A 69 5.07 22.50 -4.97
C THR A 69 5.87 21.21 -4.82
N LEU A 70 6.55 20.77 -5.89
CA LEU A 70 7.51 19.66 -5.80
C LEU A 70 8.57 19.93 -4.72
N LEU A 71 8.94 21.20 -4.52
CA LEU A 71 9.89 21.62 -3.50
C LEU A 71 9.39 21.33 -2.07
N GLU A 72 8.10 21.53 -1.78
CA GLU A 72 7.54 21.25 -0.45
C GLU A 72 7.57 19.77 -0.10
N ARG A 73 7.61 18.87 -1.10
CA ARG A 73 7.74 17.43 -0.84
C ARG A 73 9.14 17.05 -0.35
N GLU A 74 10.16 17.80 -0.76
CA GLU A 74 11.56 17.52 -0.39
C GLU A 74 11.94 18.12 0.98
N VAL A 75 11.12 19.02 1.51
CA VAL A 75 11.32 19.65 2.83
C VAL A 75 10.80 18.71 3.94
N PRO A 76 11.44 18.66 5.13
CA PRO A 76 10.94 17.86 6.24
C PRO A 76 9.47 18.15 6.57
N ILE A 77 8.69 17.08 6.83
CA ILE A 77 7.23 17.19 7.03
C ILE A 77 6.91 18.23 8.11
N LEU A 78 7.62 18.20 9.24
CA LEU A 78 7.39 19.13 10.34
C LEU A 78 7.62 20.60 9.97
N GLU A 79 8.58 20.87 9.08
CA GLU A 79 8.81 22.24 8.61
C GLU A 79 7.64 22.70 7.72
N VAL A 80 7.12 21.83 6.86
CA VAL A 80 5.92 22.13 6.07
C VAL A 80 4.72 22.39 6.99
N LEU A 81 4.48 21.53 7.99
CA LEU A 81 3.38 21.70 8.94
C LEU A 81 3.51 22.97 9.78
N SER A 82 4.72 23.43 10.09
CA SER A 82 4.92 24.71 10.80
C SER A 82 4.40 25.92 10.03
N LYS A 83 4.31 25.82 8.68
CA LYS A 83 3.75 26.85 7.79
C LYS A 83 2.22 26.74 7.66
N HIS A 84 1.60 25.70 8.23
CA HIS A 84 0.17 25.40 8.16
C HIS A 84 -0.40 25.12 9.56
N PRO A 85 -0.38 26.10 10.48
CA PRO A 85 -0.84 25.88 11.85
C PRO A 85 -2.32 25.46 11.89
N GLY A 86 -2.61 24.40 12.64
CA GLY A 86 -3.96 23.85 12.81
C GLY A 86 -4.42 22.89 11.71
N GLU A 87 -3.61 22.65 10.68
CA GLU A 87 -3.91 21.67 9.64
C GLU A 87 -3.26 20.32 9.94
N ASP A 88 -4.01 19.24 9.69
CA ASP A 88 -3.47 17.88 9.70
C ASP A 88 -2.57 17.66 8.46
N GLY A 89 -1.40 17.04 8.62
CA GLY A 89 -0.50 16.77 7.50
C GLY A 89 -1.14 15.88 6.42
N TRP A 90 -1.99 14.95 6.80
CA TRP A 90 -2.79 14.17 5.84
C TRP A 90 -3.66 15.05 4.93
N CYS A 91 -4.08 16.20 5.45
CA CYS A 91 -4.83 17.22 4.73
C CYS A 91 -3.92 18.06 3.84
N VAL A 92 -2.81 18.55 4.39
CA VAL A 92 -1.80 19.37 3.69
C VAL A 92 -1.28 18.61 2.46
N PHE A 93 -0.97 17.33 2.62
CA PHE A 93 -0.49 16.43 1.56
C PHE A 93 -1.63 15.67 0.84
N GLY A 94 -2.90 16.04 1.05
CA GLY A 94 -4.05 15.34 0.48
C GLY A 94 -4.10 15.30 -1.06
N ALA A 95 -3.39 16.20 -1.73
CA ALA A 95 -3.25 16.18 -3.19
C ALA A 95 -2.45 14.96 -3.70
N ALA A 96 -1.72 14.26 -2.82
CA ALA A 96 -0.92 13.10 -3.17
C ALA A 96 -1.76 11.86 -3.53
N GLY A 97 -3.02 11.80 -3.11
CA GLY A 97 -3.90 10.69 -3.47
C GLY A 97 -5.15 10.60 -2.61
N THR A 98 -6.10 9.80 -3.08
CA THR A 98 -7.36 9.56 -2.38
C THR A 98 -7.13 8.90 -1.02
N TRP A 99 -6.13 8.04 -0.88
CA TRP A 99 -5.74 7.44 0.40
C TRP A 99 -5.43 8.53 1.46
N SER A 100 -4.61 9.53 1.12
CA SER A 100 -4.24 10.60 2.07
C SER A 100 -5.46 11.43 2.47
N ARG A 101 -6.29 11.83 1.49
CA ARG A 101 -7.54 12.56 1.73
C ARG A 101 -8.51 11.79 2.61
N LYS A 102 -8.78 10.51 2.30
CA LYS A 102 -9.70 9.68 3.08
C LYS A 102 -9.20 9.46 4.49
N CYS A 103 -7.89 9.32 4.69
CA CYS A 103 -7.32 9.26 6.03
C CYS A 103 -7.52 10.58 6.80
N ALA A 104 -7.28 11.73 6.17
CA ALA A 104 -7.51 13.03 6.80
C ALA A 104 -8.98 13.21 7.21
N VAL A 105 -9.93 12.82 6.35
CA VAL A 105 -11.37 12.86 6.63
C VAL A 105 -11.73 11.93 7.78
N SER A 106 -11.24 10.69 7.74
CA SER A 106 -11.46 9.67 8.76
C SER A 106 -10.99 10.13 10.14
N ARG A 107 -9.78 10.72 10.21
CA ARG A 107 -9.23 11.30 11.45
C ARG A 107 -10.08 12.47 11.96
N ARG A 108 -10.48 13.41 11.10
CA ARG A 108 -11.32 14.56 11.49
C ARG A 108 -12.71 14.13 11.98
N LYS A 109 -13.26 13.05 11.42
CA LYS A 109 -14.55 12.48 11.85
C LYS A 109 -14.44 11.55 13.06
N ALA A 110 -13.22 11.21 13.49
CA ALA A 110 -12.96 10.14 14.46
C ALA A 110 -13.60 8.79 14.05
N ASP A 111 -13.61 8.51 12.74
CA ASP A 111 -14.19 7.31 12.15
C ASP A 111 -13.14 6.58 11.29
N PRO A 112 -12.29 5.73 11.92
CA PRO A 112 -11.22 5.00 11.26
C PRO A 112 -11.73 3.87 10.35
N ARG A 113 -12.95 3.38 10.64
CA ARG A 113 -13.61 2.33 9.87
C ARG A 113 -13.90 2.78 8.44
N MET A 114 -14.28 4.04 8.26
CA MET A 114 -14.51 4.65 6.95
C MET A 114 -13.31 4.48 5.99
N PHE A 115 -12.09 4.73 6.48
CA PHE A 115 -10.88 4.55 5.67
C PHE A 115 -10.61 3.07 5.39
N ALA A 116 -10.74 2.23 6.42
CA ALA A 116 -10.51 0.80 6.29
C ALA A 116 -11.48 0.15 5.29
N GLU A 117 -12.77 0.47 5.35
CA GLU A 117 -13.80 -0.03 4.43
C GLU A 117 -13.57 0.47 3.01
N TYR A 118 -13.25 1.75 2.82
CA TYR A 118 -12.91 2.30 1.51
C TYR A 118 -11.79 1.50 0.83
N ASN A 119 -10.67 1.29 1.53
CA ASN A 119 -9.57 0.50 0.99
C ASN A 119 -10.00 -0.94 0.77
N ASN A 120 -10.67 -1.57 1.73
CA ASN A 120 -11.11 -2.96 1.60
C ASN A 120 -12.01 -3.18 0.36
N GLU A 121 -12.89 -2.22 0.02
CA GLU A 121 -13.66 -2.26 -1.24
C GLU A 121 -12.77 -2.18 -2.48
N VAL A 122 -11.77 -1.29 -2.50
CA VAL A 122 -10.77 -1.22 -3.58
C VAL A 122 -10.07 -2.57 -3.75
N TYR A 123 -9.69 -3.21 -2.64
CA TYR A 123 -8.97 -4.49 -2.63
C TYR A 123 -9.80 -5.72 -2.98
N LYS A 124 -11.14 -5.65 -2.94
CA LYS A 124 -12.01 -6.78 -3.37
C LYS A 124 -11.74 -7.20 -4.80
N SER A 125 -11.34 -6.28 -5.66
CA SER A 125 -11.06 -6.56 -7.07
C SER A 125 -9.75 -7.34 -7.29
N TYR A 126 -8.84 -7.29 -6.32
CA TYR A 126 -7.47 -7.80 -6.45
C TYR A 126 -7.26 -9.18 -5.81
N LEU A 127 -7.79 -9.39 -4.61
CA LEU A 127 -7.58 -10.62 -3.82
C LEU A 127 -8.03 -11.94 -4.48
N PRO A 128 -9.09 -12.01 -5.31
CA PRO A 128 -9.53 -13.27 -5.92
C PRO A 128 -8.59 -13.82 -7.01
N THR A 129 -7.58 -13.05 -7.44
CA THR A 129 -6.88 -13.31 -8.71
C THR A 129 -5.72 -14.30 -8.61
N SER A 130 -5.16 -14.57 -7.42
CA SER A 130 -4.03 -15.49 -7.26
C SER A 130 -4.40 -16.77 -6.51
N SER A 131 -4.18 -17.92 -7.14
CA SER A 131 -4.24 -19.23 -6.49
C SER A 131 -2.93 -19.60 -5.77
N MET A 132 -1.86 -18.84 -5.99
CA MET A 132 -0.54 -19.13 -5.41
C MET A 132 -0.37 -18.39 -4.09
N SER A 133 -0.24 -19.17 -3.03
CA SER A 133 0.20 -18.69 -1.72
C SER A 133 1.73 -18.62 -1.67
N LYS A 134 2.26 -17.54 -1.09
CA LYS A 134 3.67 -17.41 -0.73
C LYS A 134 3.86 -17.19 0.76
N THR A 135 5.09 -17.38 1.22
CA THR A 135 5.56 -17.03 2.57
C THR A 135 6.50 -15.84 2.48
N LEU A 136 6.30 -14.80 3.28
CA LEU A 136 7.30 -13.74 3.48
C LEU A 136 8.20 -14.14 4.64
N ARG A 137 9.50 -13.89 4.51
CA ARG A 137 10.48 -14.11 5.59
C ARG A 137 11.29 -12.84 5.82
N LEU A 138 11.32 -12.38 7.06
CA LEU A 138 12.11 -11.23 7.48
C LEU A 138 13.57 -11.61 7.73
N PRO A 139 14.50 -10.64 7.71
CA PRO A 139 15.90 -10.85 8.06
C PRO A 139 16.12 -11.44 9.46
N ASP A 140 15.19 -11.19 10.39
CA ASP A 140 15.22 -11.71 11.77
C ASP A 140 14.75 -13.18 11.88
N GLY A 141 14.37 -13.81 10.76
CA GLY A 141 13.92 -15.20 10.69
C GLY A 141 12.42 -15.40 10.90
N ARG A 142 11.67 -14.37 11.31
CA ARG A 142 10.20 -14.45 11.38
C ARG A 142 9.64 -14.70 9.99
N SER A 143 8.55 -15.46 9.91
CA SER A 143 7.87 -15.78 8.65
C SER A 143 6.38 -15.47 8.76
N LEU A 144 5.77 -15.03 7.66
CA LEU A 144 4.33 -14.87 7.52
C LEU A 144 3.86 -15.73 6.35
N HIS A 145 3.04 -16.73 6.67
CA HIS A 145 2.55 -17.70 5.70
C HIS A 145 1.23 -17.27 5.09
N ASN A 146 0.87 -17.88 3.96
CA ASN A 146 -0.42 -17.66 3.30
C ASN A 146 -0.64 -16.24 2.78
N ILE A 147 0.40 -15.59 2.23
CA ILE A 147 0.20 -14.37 1.46
C ILE A 147 -0.38 -14.75 0.12
N VAL A 148 -1.58 -14.25 -0.18
CA VAL A 148 -2.33 -14.56 -1.41
C VAL A 148 -2.69 -13.32 -2.22
N ASP A 149 -2.50 -12.11 -1.67
CA ASP A 149 -2.64 -10.89 -2.45
C ASP A 149 -1.45 -10.74 -3.39
N GLY A 150 -1.65 -11.14 -4.65
CA GLY A 150 -0.63 -11.00 -5.68
C GLY A 150 -0.57 -9.61 -6.31
N SER A 151 -1.57 -8.76 -6.09
CA SER A 151 -1.58 -7.40 -6.64
C SER A 151 -0.89 -6.43 -5.69
N TYR A 152 -1.13 -6.59 -4.38
CA TYR A 152 -0.60 -5.70 -3.34
C TYR A 152 -0.04 -6.48 -2.12
N PRO A 153 0.99 -7.32 -2.32
CA PRO A 153 1.67 -8.00 -1.22
C PRO A 153 2.42 -7.03 -0.28
N LEU A 154 2.63 -5.79 -0.73
CA LEU A 154 3.29 -4.72 0.02
C LEU A 154 2.55 -4.41 1.33
N ASP A 155 1.22 -4.33 1.29
CA ASP A 155 0.41 -4.01 2.47
C ASP A 155 0.47 -5.11 3.51
N ASP A 156 0.50 -6.37 3.07
CA ASP A 156 0.62 -7.51 3.99
C ASP A 156 1.99 -7.52 4.68
N ALA A 157 3.05 -7.19 3.94
CA ALA A 157 4.38 -7.02 4.51
C ALA A 157 4.44 -5.83 5.48
N TYR A 158 3.88 -4.69 5.10
CA TYR A 158 3.83 -3.46 5.90
C TYR A 158 3.11 -3.67 7.24
N CYS A 159 1.88 -4.19 7.20
CA CYS A 159 1.08 -4.50 8.39
C CYS A 159 1.81 -5.48 9.33
N TRP A 160 2.51 -6.48 8.77
CA TRP A 160 3.23 -7.49 9.54
C TRP A 160 4.52 -6.98 10.17
N ILE A 161 5.34 -6.24 9.40
CA ILE A 161 6.60 -5.66 9.88
C ILE A 161 6.37 -4.77 11.09
N LEU A 162 5.27 -4.02 11.08
CA LEU A 162 4.89 -3.12 12.16
C LEU A 162 4.10 -3.79 13.30
N GLY A 163 3.83 -5.09 13.19
CA GLY A 163 3.13 -5.87 14.22
C GLY A 163 1.64 -5.55 14.36
N TRP A 164 1.03 -4.92 13.36
CA TRP A 164 -0.35 -4.45 13.44
C TRP A 164 -1.40 -5.56 13.28
N TYR A 165 -1.00 -6.75 12.83
CA TYR A 165 -1.85 -7.94 12.85
C TYR A 165 -2.05 -8.55 14.25
N ASP A 166 -1.25 -8.16 15.24
CA ASP A 166 -1.31 -8.69 16.60
C ASP A 166 -2.18 -7.85 17.55
N LEU A 167 -2.82 -6.79 17.03
CA LEU A 167 -3.67 -5.89 17.79
C LEU A 167 -5.08 -6.47 17.99
N ASP A 168 -5.82 -5.96 18.98
CA ASP A 168 -7.26 -6.21 19.08
C ASP A 168 -7.97 -5.62 17.85
N ARG A 169 -8.35 -6.50 16.92
CA ARG A 169 -8.95 -6.11 15.65
C ARG A 169 -10.29 -5.41 15.81
N LYS A 170 -11.11 -5.83 16.78
CA LYS A 170 -12.44 -5.24 16.99
C LYS A 170 -12.29 -3.82 17.54
N ALA A 171 -11.37 -3.62 18.49
CA ALA A 171 -11.05 -2.29 19.00
C ALA A 171 -10.40 -1.42 17.91
N ALA A 172 -9.50 -1.99 17.11
CA ALA A 172 -8.79 -1.29 16.03
C ALA A 172 -9.70 -0.81 14.88
N VAL A 173 -10.94 -1.30 14.75
CA VAL A 173 -11.87 -0.77 13.74
C VAL A 173 -13.04 0.01 14.34
N ASN A 174 -13.39 -0.21 15.61
CA ASN A 174 -14.58 0.39 16.23
C ASN A 174 -14.28 1.42 17.33
N SER A 175 -13.03 1.60 17.74
CA SER A 175 -12.64 2.54 18.79
C SER A 175 -11.53 3.47 18.32
N TYR A 176 -11.90 4.72 18.01
CA TYR A 176 -10.92 5.74 17.62
C TYR A 176 -9.92 6.02 18.75
N THR A 177 -10.36 6.06 20.01
CA THR A 177 -9.47 6.24 21.17
C THR A 177 -8.42 5.14 21.27
N TYR A 178 -8.82 3.87 21.11
CA TYR A 178 -7.88 2.75 21.12
C TYR A 178 -6.85 2.90 19.99
N LEU A 179 -7.30 3.27 18.80
CA LEU A 179 -6.43 3.48 17.65
C LEU A 179 -5.45 4.64 17.85
N THR A 180 -5.89 5.77 18.40
CA THR A 180 -4.99 6.90 18.68
C THR A 180 -3.92 6.51 19.69
N GLU A 181 -4.27 5.72 20.72
CA GLU A 181 -3.31 5.24 21.72
C GLU A 181 -2.27 4.29 21.13
N VAL A 182 -2.71 3.29 20.36
CA VAL A 182 -1.82 2.33 19.69
C VAL A 182 -0.96 3.01 18.63
N SER A 183 -1.56 3.90 17.84
CA SER A 183 -0.85 4.72 16.85
C SER A 183 0.23 5.56 17.51
N ALA A 184 -0.10 6.28 18.61
CA ALA A 184 0.86 7.08 19.35
C ALA A 184 2.02 6.25 19.90
N ALA A 185 1.74 5.05 20.43
CA ALA A 185 2.77 4.13 20.89
C ALA A 185 3.67 3.64 19.74
N SER A 186 3.08 3.27 18.61
CA SER A 186 3.81 2.88 17.39
C SER A 186 4.70 4.01 16.89
N CYS A 187 4.19 5.24 16.84
CA CYS A 187 4.93 6.40 16.37
C CYS A 187 6.10 6.77 17.29
N ARG A 188 5.94 6.69 18.62
CA ARG A 188 7.05 6.87 19.57
C ARG A 188 8.14 5.81 19.40
N SER A 189 7.76 4.57 19.12
CA SER A 189 8.72 3.49 18.84
C SER A 189 9.51 3.76 17.55
N LEU A 190 8.84 4.24 16.50
CA LEU A 190 9.47 4.62 15.23
C LEU A 190 10.40 5.82 15.41
N GLU A 191 9.99 6.84 16.16
CA GLU A 191 10.81 8.01 16.51
C GLU A 191 12.12 7.61 17.19
N GLN A 192 12.08 6.63 18.09
CA GLN A 192 13.26 6.14 18.80
C GLN A 192 14.18 5.26 17.93
N SER A 193 13.63 4.59 16.91
CA SER A 193 14.36 3.57 16.14
C SER A 193 14.87 4.05 14.78
N ILE A 194 14.35 5.15 14.24
CA ILE A 194 14.71 5.64 12.91
C ILE A 194 15.68 6.82 13.02
N PRO A 195 16.93 6.67 12.55
CA PRO A 195 17.88 7.77 12.48
C PRO A 195 17.30 8.92 11.64
N GLY A 196 17.31 10.13 12.18
CA GLY A 196 16.82 11.31 11.47
C GLY A 196 15.30 11.35 11.30
N TYR A 197 14.52 10.70 12.17
CA TYR A 197 13.04 10.69 12.12
C TYR A 197 12.41 12.05 11.78
N HIS A 198 12.80 13.14 12.47
CA HIS A 198 12.25 14.48 12.23
C HIS A 198 12.69 15.15 10.91
N GLN A 199 13.66 14.57 10.19
CA GLN A 199 14.13 15.04 8.89
C GLN A 199 13.40 14.34 7.72
N ILE A 200 12.52 13.39 8.01
CA ILE A 200 11.73 12.70 6.99
C ILE A 200 10.82 13.73 6.29
N SER A 201 10.93 13.73 4.97
CA SER A 201 10.12 14.54 4.05
C SER A 201 9.02 13.67 3.44
N PHE A 202 8.03 14.30 2.80
CA PHE A 202 7.02 13.55 2.06
C PHE A 202 7.61 12.87 0.81
N GLY A 203 8.67 13.44 0.24
CA GLY A 203 9.45 12.85 -0.84
C GLY A 203 10.05 11.50 -0.44
N HIS A 204 10.61 11.38 0.77
CA HIS A 204 11.10 10.11 1.29
C HIS A 204 10.00 9.04 1.35
N LEU A 205 8.78 9.41 1.79
CA LEU A 205 7.63 8.49 1.80
C LEU A 205 7.33 7.95 0.39
N LEU A 206 7.27 8.83 -0.61
CA LEU A 206 6.96 8.44 -1.98
C LEU A 206 8.09 7.58 -2.59
N GLN A 207 9.35 7.95 -2.34
CA GLN A 207 10.52 7.23 -2.85
C GLN A 207 10.62 5.82 -2.26
N GLU A 208 10.48 5.67 -0.94
CA GLU A 208 10.49 4.35 -0.29
C GLU A 208 9.30 3.52 -0.73
N SER A 209 8.09 4.11 -0.83
CA SER A 209 6.91 3.39 -1.32
C SER A 209 7.10 2.82 -2.73
N GLU A 210 7.76 3.56 -3.63
CA GLU A 210 8.03 3.10 -4.99
C GLU A 210 9.11 2.02 -5.03
N LYS A 211 10.23 2.25 -4.33
CA LYS A 211 11.33 1.29 -4.21
C LYS A 211 10.87 -0.05 -3.63
N ASP A 212 10.10 -0.02 -2.54
CA ASP A 212 9.62 -1.23 -1.89
C ASP A 212 8.60 -1.96 -2.76
N ARG A 213 7.75 -1.22 -3.48
CA ARG A 213 6.83 -1.80 -4.47
C ARG A 213 7.59 -2.55 -5.56
N GLU A 214 8.65 -1.96 -6.13
CA GLU A 214 9.48 -2.62 -7.14
C GLU A 214 10.15 -3.89 -6.59
N GLU A 215 10.72 -3.83 -5.39
CA GLU A 215 11.38 -4.98 -4.75
C GLU A 215 10.39 -6.14 -4.54
N ILE A 216 9.23 -5.87 -3.93
CA ILE A 216 8.28 -6.95 -3.63
C ILE A 216 7.63 -7.50 -4.90
N GLN A 217 7.39 -6.68 -5.94
CA GLN A 217 6.90 -7.16 -7.23
C GLN A 217 7.90 -8.10 -7.90
N LYS A 218 9.20 -7.77 -7.85
CA LYS A 218 10.27 -8.64 -8.37
C LYS A 218 10.31 -9.98 -7.61
N LEU A 219 10.22 -9.93 -6.28
CA LEU A 219 10.17 -11.14 -5.45
C LEU A 219 8.91 -11.96 -5.76
N TRP A 220 7.77 -11.30 -5.92
CA TRP A 220 6.50 -11.94 -6.20
C TRP A 220 6.50 -12.67 -7.55
N ALA A 221 7.11 -12.07 -8.58
CA ALA A 221 7.25 -12.66 -9.91
C ALA A 221 8.18 -13.90 -9.94
N SER A 222 8.99 -14.12 -8.91
CA SER A 222 9.81 -15.33 -8.80
C SER A 222 8.95 -16.59 -8.62
N GLN A 223 9.50 -17.77 -8.94
CA GLN A 223 8.84 -19.05 -8.67
C GLN A 223 9.09 -19.54 -7.23
N GLU A 224 9.79 -18.76 -6.42
CA GLU A 224 10.11 -19.14 -5.04
C GLU A 224 8.85 -19.09 -4.16
N PRO A 225 8.59 -20.15 -3.37
CA PRO A 225 7.47 -20.17 -2.43
C PRO A 225 7.74 -19.32 -1.17
N VAL A 226 9.01 -19.04 -0.89
CA VAL A 226 9.46 -18.19 0.23
C VAL A 226 10.15 -16.97 -0.34
N LEU A 227 9.59 -15.79 -0.06
CA LEU A 227 10.17 -14.50 -0.42
C LEU A 227 10.97 -14.00 0.78
N ASN A 228 12.30 -13.96 0.63
CA ASN A 228 13.18 -13.42 1.65
C ASN A 228 13.27 -11.90 1.45
N LEU A 229 12.74 -11.14 2.40
CA LEU A 229 12.77 -9.67 2.40
C LEU A 229 14.14 -9.19 2.88
N SER A 230 14.66 -8.13 2.26
CA SER A 230 15.92 -7.51 2.68
C SER A 230 15.73 -6.67 3.96
N GLN A 231 16.84 -6.32 4.62
CA GLN A 231 16.79 -5.37 5.73
C GLN A 231 16.40 -3.97 5.23
N ASP A 232 16.88 -3.59 4.05
CA ASP A 232 16.55 -2.32 3.40
C ASP A 232 15.04 -2.16 3.16
N PHE A 233 14.36 -3.24 2.75
CA PHE A 233 12.90 -3.27 2.60
C PHE A 233 12.19 -3.08 3.96
N VAL A 234 12.67 -3.74 5.01
CA VAL A 234 12.09 -3.60 6.36
C VAL A 234 12.25 -2.17 6.88
N ASP A 235 13.40 -1.55 6.63
CA ASP A 235 13.68 -0.18 7.03
C ASP A 235 12.86 0.83 6.19
N GLY A 236 12.68 0.56 4.89
CA GLY A 236 11.76 1.30 4.00
C GLY A 236 10.33 1.33 4.53
N MET A 237 9.79 0.17 4.92
CA MET A 237 8.46 0.06 5.55
C MET A 237 8.35 0.86 6.86
N LYS A 238 9.41 0.90 7.67
CA LYS A 238 9.42 1.72 8.90
C LYS A 238 9.47 3.21 8.58
N ILE A 239 10.25 3.63 7.59
CA ILE A 239 10.28 5.03 7.12
C ILE A 239 8.92 5.44 6.57
N HIS A 240 8.25 4.56 5.83
CA HIS A 240 6.89 4.77 5.33
C HIS A 240 5.92 5.08 6.49
N ALA A 241 5.93 4.24 7.54
CA ALA A 241 5.11 4.45 8.72
C ALA A 241 5.50 5.71 9.50
N ALA A 242 6.79 6.01 9.60
CA ALA A 242 7.31 7.18 10.29
C ALA A 242 6.89 8.49 9.62
N ALA A 243 6.97 8.56 8.29
CA ALA A 243 6.47 9.71 7.55
C ALA A 243 4.98 9.95 7.85
N LYS A 244 4.18 8.88 7.84
CA LYS A 244 2.75 8.94 8.20
C LYS A 244 2.54 9.41 9.63
N CYS A 245 3.34 8.94 10.59
CA CYS A 245 3.31 9.43 11.96
C CYS A 245 3.56 10.94 12.05
N LEU A 246 4.51 11.49 11.29
CA LEU A 246 4.77 12.93 11.22
C LEU A 246 3.58 13.70 10.64
N LEU A 247 2.92 13.16 9.61
CA LEU A 247 1.71 13.77 9.04
C LEU A 247 0.61 13.93 10.11
N GLY A 248 0.44 12.92 10.96
CA GLY A 248 -0.57 12.91 12.01
C GLY A 248 -0.11 13.42 13.38
N GLY A 249 0.99 14.18 13.45
CA GLY A 249 1.46 14.79 14.72
C GLY A 249 1.83 13.77 15.81
N GLY A 250 2.38 12.61 15.41
CA GLY A 250 2.71 11.51 16.33
C GLY A 250 1.59 10.47 16.47
N GLU A 251 0.47 10.63 15.77
CA GLU A 251 -0.64 9.66 15.78
C GLU A 251 -1.07 9.24 14.37
N GLY A 252 -0.23 9.44 13.36
CA GLY A 252 -0.63 9.26 11.97
C GLY A 252 -0.89 7.83 11.50
N GLY A 253 -0.52 6.80 12.27
CA GLY A 253 -0.78 5.39 11.93
C GLY A 253 -2.23 4.94 12.04
N VAL A 254 -3.15 5.77 12.56
CA VAL A 254 -4.56 5.39 12.85
C VAL A 254 -5.26 4.72 11.65
N CYS A 255 -5.15 5.30 10.46
CA CYS A 255 -5.82 4.81 9.26
C CYS A 255 -5.26 3.47 8.79
N ASP A 256 -3.93 3.34 8.78
CA ASP A 256 -3.28 2.10 8.34
C ASP A 256 -3.52 0.96 9.33
N ILE A 257 -3.47 1.23 10.65
CA ILE A 257 -3.77 0.22 11.67
C ILE A 257 -5.19 -0.31 11.52
N ALA A 258 -6.17 0.59 11.31
CA ALA A 258 -7.56 0.22 11.07
C ALA A 258 -7.69 -0.63 9.79
N PHE A 259 -7.00 -0.23 8.71
CA PHE A 259 -6.97 -0.98 7.47
C PHE A 259 -6.36 -2.38 7.65
N CYS A 260 -5.20 -2.50 8.31
CA CYS A 260 -4.58 -3.79 8.61
C CYS A 260 -5.50 -4.71 9.41
N ALA A 261 -6.19 -4.17 10.43
CA ALA A 261 -7.14 -4.91 11.25
C ALA A 261 -8.38 -5.39 10.45
N LEU A 262 -8.89 -4.57 9.53
CA LEU A 262 -10.04 -4.94 8.71
C LEU A 262 -9.66 -5.88 7.56
N ARG A 263 -8.46 -5.75 7.00
CA ARG A 263 -7.98 -6.52 5.85
C ARG A 263 -7.71 -7.99 6.20
N ALA A 264 -6.96 -8.23 7.26
CA ALA A 264 -6.46 -9.57 7.58
C ALA A 264 -6.23 -9.76 9.09
N CYS A 265 -5.90 -10.99 9.48
CA CYS A 265 -5.60 -11.37 10.85
C CYS A 265 -4.53 -12.47 10.88
N ARG A 266 -3.71 -12.48 11.93
CA ARG A 266 -2.80 -13.61 12.15
C ARG A 266 -3.57 -14.78 12.78
N LEU A 267 -3.57 -15.90 12.07
CA LEU A 267 -4.06 -17.19 12.55
C LEU A 267 -2.90 -17.96 13.22
N GLY A 268 -3.19 -19.14 13.77
CA GLY A 268 -2.15 -20.00 14.34
C GLY A 268 -1.03 -20.34 13.33
N ASN A 269 0.18 -20.56 13.85
CA ASN A 269 1.40 -20.84 13.07
C ASN A 269 1.80 -19.71 12.10
N ASP A 270 1.67 -18.45 12.50
CA ASP A 270 2.02 -17.27 11.69
C ASP A 270 1.42 -17.29 10.28
N ARG A 271 0.19 -17.82 10.16
CA ARG A 271 -0.55 -17.87 8.91
C ARG A 271 -1.46 -16.64 8.82
N LEU A 272 -1.41 -15.92 7.70
CA LEU A 272 -2.33 -14.82 7.46
C LEU A 272 -3.70 -15.34 6.99
N GLY A 273 -4.77 -14.87 7.60
CA GLY A 273 -6.15 -15.04 7.13
C GLY A 273 -6.67 -13.72 6.58
N TYR A 274 -7.46 -13.75 5.50
CA TYR A 274 -8.04 -12.54 4.91
C TYR A 274 -9.52 -12.41 5.28
N ASN A 275 -9.94 -11.22 5.70
CA ASN A 275 -11.31 -10.95 6.10
C ASN A 275 -12.29 -11.14 4.91
N LEU A 276 -11.89 -10.70 3.72
CA LEU A 276 -12.67 -10.87 2.49
C LEU A 276 -12.87 -12.34 2.07
N ARG A 277 -12.07 -13.27 2.60
CA ARG A 277 -12.22 -14.71 2.39
C ARG A 277 -13.00 -15.41 3.50
N GLY A 278 -13.39 -14.68 4.55
CA GLY A 278 -14.02 -15.25 5.74
C GLY A 278 -13.06 -16.03 6.64
N ASP A 279 -11.74 -15.87 6.46
CA ASP A 279 -10.74 -16.58 7.27
C ASP A 279 -10.67 -16.02 8.71
N CYS A 280 -11.02 -14.74 8.87
CA CYS A 280 -10.90 -14.00 10.12
C CYS A 280 -12.22 -13.93 10.90
N PRO A 281 -12.16 -13.86 12.24
CA PRO A 281 -13.32 -13.51 13.04
C PRO A 281 -13.92 -12.15 12.63
N PRO A 282 -15.24 -11.97 12.71
CA PRO A 282 -15.88 -10.70 12.38
C PRO A 282 -15.45 -9.58 13.36
N VAL A 283 -15.43 -8.34 12.86
CA VAL A 283 -15.04 -7.12 13.59
C VAL A 283 -16.09 -6.02 13.52
#